data_AF-A0A1Y3BFL4-F1
#
_entry.id   AF-A0A1Y3BFL4-F1
#
_cell.length_a   1.000
_cell.length_b   1.000
_cell.length_c   1.000
_cell.angle_alpha   90.00
_cell.angle_beta   90.00
_cell.angle_gamma   90.00
#
_symmetry.space_group_name_H-M   'P 1'
#
loop_
_entity.id
_entity.type
_entity.pdbx_description
1 polymer ?
#
loop_
_entity_poly.entity_id
_entity_poly.type
_entity_poly.pdbx_seq_one_letter_code
_entity_poly.pdbx_strand_id
1 'polypeptide(L)' 'MSSCEQASPKDRVVFISKQDFDNNRPTLESLNVPELPESAQSRGLIMPNGELNFNCPCLGGMASGPCGYEFREAF' A
#
# COMPACT_ATOMS: atom_id res chain seq x y z
N MET A 1 -10.87 -26.64 9.24
CA MET A 1 -10.70 -25.36 9.96
C MET A 1 -9.33 -24.85 9.59
N SER A 2 -9.27 -23.80 8.77
CA SER A 2 -8.03 -23.21 8.26
C SER A 2 -7.28 -22.52 9.39
N SER A 3 -6.32 -23.24 9.97
CA SER A 3 -5.39 -22.70 10.96
C SER A 3 -4.46 -21.72 10.24
N CYS A 4 -4.44 -20.46 10.68
CA CYS A 4 -3.38 -19.53 10.30
C CYS A 4 -2.14 -19.95 11.08
N GLU A 5 -1.33 -20.82 10.51
CA GLU A 5 0.05 -21.03 10.99
C GLU A 5 0.74 -19.66 10.97
N GLN A 6 1.38 -19.27 12.08
CA GLN A 6 2.06 -17.99 12.21
C GLN A 6 2.89 -17.70 10.94
N ALA A 7 2.36 -16.83 10.09
CA ALA A 7 3.08 -16.29 8.95
C ALA A 7 4.33 -15.63 9.52
N SER A 8 5.50 -16.06 9.04
CA SER A 8 6.86 -15.48 9.16
C SER A 8 7.10 -14.40 10.24
N PRO A 9 8.25 -14.36 10.93
CA PRO A 9 8.56 -13.39 11.99
C PRO A 9 8.48 -11.88 11.61
N LYS A 10 8.15 -11.57 10.36
CA LYS A 10 7.90 -10.23 9.82
C LYS A 10 6.43 -9.79 9.93
N ASP A 11 5.48 -10.73 9.91
CA ASP A 11 4.06 -10.42 9.75
C ASP A 11 3.35 -10.51 11.10
N ARG A 12 2.87 -9.37 11.61
CA ARG A 12 2.12 -9.32 12.86
C ARG A 12 0.66 -8.96 12.58
N VAL A 13 -0.20 -9.97 12.61
CA VAL A 13 -1.65 -9.79 12.43
C VAL A 13 -2.29 -9.39 13.76
N VAL A 14 -3.03 -8.28 13.77
CA VAL A 14 -3.79 -7.81 14.94
C VAL A 14 -5.25 -7.61 14.52
N PHE A 15 -6.17 -8.23 15.26
CA PHE A 15 -7.61 -8.03 15.08
C PHE A 15 -8.07 -6.90 15.99
N ILE A 16 -8.76 -5.91 15.44
CA ILE A 16 -9.27 -4.77 16.19
C ILE A 16 -10.72 -4.46 15.83
N SER A 17 -11.52 -4.13 16.84
CA SER A 17 -12.88 -3.62 16.62
C SER A 17 -12.83 -2.11 16.31
N LYS A 18 -13.92 -1.57 15.76
CA LYS A 18 -14.01 -0.13 15.49
C LYS A 18 -13.84 0.70 16.78
N GLN A 19 -14.46 0.27 17.88
CA GLN A 19 -14.35 0.96 19.17
C GLN A 19 -12.93 0.92 19.73
N ASP A 20 -12.24 -0.21 19.58
CA ASP A 20 -10.86 -0.34 20.05
C ASP A 20 -9.88 0.50 19.22
N PHE A 21 -10.15 0.68 17.92
CA PHE A 21 -9.38 1.56 17.06
C PHE A 21 -9.49 3.03 17.48
N ASP A 22 -10.72 3.50 17.74
CA ASP A 22 -10.97 4.89 18.13
C ASP A 22 -10.40 5.19 19.54
N ASN A 23 -10.47 4.24 20.47
CA ASN A 23 -10.02 4.42 21.86
C ASN A 23 -8.51 4.19 22.06
N ASN A 24 -7.87 3.31 21.27
CA ASN A 24 -6.47 2.94 21.43
C ASN A 24 -5.58 3.39 20.26
N ARG A 25 -6.05 4.34 19.44
CA ARG A 25 -5.30 4.94 18.34
C ARG A 25 -3.82 5.28 18.65
N PRO A 26 -3.49 5.99 19.75
CA PRO A 26 -2.09 6.33 20.05
C PRO A 26 -1.23 5.08 20.35
N THR A 27 -1.83 4.05 20.94
CA THR A 27 -1.16 2.77 21.22
C THR A 27 -0.91 2.00 19.93
N LEU A 28 -1.79 2.11 18.93
CA LEU A 28 -1.62 1.50 17.62
C LEU A 28 -0.57 2.21 16.78
N GLU A 29 -0.49 3.53 16.87
CA GLU A 29 0.56 4.34 16.23
C GLU A 29 1.94 4.10 16.86
N SER A 30 1.98 3.70 18.14
CA SER A 30 3.22 3.28 18.84
C SER A 30 3.68 1.86 18.51
N LEU A 31 2.84 1.07 17.82
CA LEU A 31 3.33 -0.16 17.20
C LEU A 31 4.34 0.31 16.16
N ASN A 32 5.61 -0.07 16.34
CA ASN A 32 6.69 0.17 15.38
C ASN A 32 6.37 -0.52 14.04
N VAL A 33 5.38 0.00 13.32
CA VAL A 33 5.20 -0.24 11.90
C VAL A 33 6.44 0.38 11.29
N PRO A 34 7.34 -0.42 10.70
CA PRO A 34 8.52 0.15 10.08
C PRO A 34 8.05 1.20 9.08
N GLU A 35 8.46 2.45 9.29
CA GLU A 35 8.26 3.48 8.28
C GLU A 35 8.85 2.93 6.98
N LEU A 36 7.99 2.79 5.96
CA LEU A 36 8.49 2.43 4.65
C LEU A 36 9.53 3.49 4.27
N PRO A 37 10.70 3.08 3.76
CA PRO A 37 11.69 4.04 3.28
C PRO A 37 11.00 4.98 2.29
N GLU A 38 11.45 6.24 2.23
CA GLU A 38 10.84 7.27 1.36
C GLU A 38 10.71 6.82 -0.10
N SER A 39 11.59 5.91 -0.56
CA SER A 39 11.54 5.27 -1.88
C SER A 39 10.40 4.26 -2.06
N ALA A 40 9.88 3.68 -0.97
CA ALA A 40 8.77 2.74 -0.94
C ALA A 40 7.45 3.39 -0.50
N GLN A 41 7.49 4.65 -0.03
CA GLN A 41 6.32 5.53 -0.03
C GLN A 41 6.00 5.87 -1.49
N SER A 42 5.34 4.93 -2.18
CA SER A 42 4.95 5.11 -3.58
C SER A 42 4.17 6.41 -3.70
N ARG A 43 4.78 7.42 -4.32
CA ARG A 43 4.07 8.63 -4.76
C ARG A 43 2.81 8.15 -5.47
N GLY A 44 1.66 8.68 -5.06
CA GLY A 44 0.36 8.26 -5.57
C GLY A 44 0.29 8.32 -7.09
N LEU A 45 -0.80 7.81 -7.65
CA LEU A 45 -1.01 7.79 -9.09
C LEU A 45 -0.89 9.19 -9.72
N ILE A 46 -1.25 10.24 -8.98
CA ILE A 46 -1.17 11.62 -9.42
C ILE A 46 0.08 12.28 -8.85
N MET A 47 0.92 12.83 -9.73
CA MET A 47 2.07 13.65 -9.36
C MET A 47 1.62 15.08 -8.98
N PRO A 48 2.42 15.86 -8.24
CA PRO A 48 2.06 17.23 -7.85
C PRO A 48 1.82 18.18 -9.04
N ASN A 49 2.39 17.86 -10.21
CA ASN A 49 2.19 18.60 -11.46
C ASN A 49 0.88 18.25 -12.19
N GLY A 50 0.11 17.28 -11.69
CA GLY A 50 -1.15 16.83 -12.28
C GLY A 50 -1.00 15.71 -13.33
N GLU A 51 0.21 15.26 -13.63
CA GLU A 51 0.45 14.14 -14.54
C GLU A 51 0.35 12.78 -13.83
N LEU A 52 0.08 11.73 -14.62
CA LEU A 52 -0.03 10.36 -14.11
C LEU A 52 1.35 9.70 -13.95
N ASN A 53 1.64 9.18 -12.76
CA ASN A 53 2.81 8.37 -12.48
C ASN A 53 2.60 6.92 -12.96
N PHE A 54 2.90 6.66 -14.23
CA PHE A 54 2.80 5.33 -14.83
C PHE A 54 3.79 4.29 -14.25
N ASN A 55 4.78 4.74 -13.48
CA ASN A 55 5.73 3.87 -12.77
C ASN A 55 5.24 3.47 -11.37
N CYS A 56 4.05 3.94 -10.94
CA CYS A 56 3.50 3.57 -9.66
C CYS A 56 3.20 2.06 -9.62
N PRO A 57 3.75 1.30 -8.65
CA PRO A 57 3.56 -0.16 -8.58
C PRO A 57 2.07 -0.54 -8.45
N CYS A 58 1.22 0.37 -7.97
CA CYS A 58 -0.24 0.19 -7.91
C CYS A 58 -0.90 0.00 -9.28
N LEU A 59 -0.31 0.52 -10.36
CA LEU A 59 -0.79 0.31 -11.73
C LEU A 59 -0.45 -1.07 -12.30
N GLY A 60 0.23 -1.91 -11.51
CA GLY A 60 0.50 -3.30 -11.89
C GLY A 60 1.30 -3.47 -13.18
N GLY A 61 2.07 -2.45 -13.58
CA GLY A 61 2.88 -2.49 -14.80
C GLY A 61 2.08 -2.45 -16.10
N MET A 62 0.76 -2.19 -16.06
CA MET A 62 -0.09 -2.16 -17.27
C MET A 62 0.40 -1.12 -18.29
N ALA A 63 0.87 0.02 -17.81
CA ALA A 63 1.43 1.07 -18.65
C ALA A 63 2.75 0.67 -19.35
N SER A 64 3.45 -0.36 -18.88
CA SER A 64 4.72 -0.84 -19.46
C SER A 64 4.57 -2.12 -20.29
N GLY A 65 3.35 -2.63 -20.44
CA GLY A 65 3.05 -3.83 -21.22
C GLY A 65 2.97 -3.58 -22.73
N PRO A 66 2.68 -4.62 -23.53
CA PRO A 66 2.53 -4.51 -24.99
C PRO A 66 1.39 -3.55 -25.39
N CYS A 67 0.36 -3.43 -24.56
CA CYS A 67 -0.75 -2.47 -24.72
C CYS A 67 -0.55 -1.16 -23.93
N GLY A 68 0.66 -0.91 -23.43
CA GLY A 68 0.93 0.21 -22.53
C GLY A 68 0.75 1.58 -23.16
N TYR A 69 0.90 1.70 -24.48
CA TYR A 69 0.64 2.95 -25.21
C TYR A 69 -0.85 3.30 -25.22
N GLU A 70 -1.70 2.37 -25.63
CA GLU A 70 -3.16 2.54 -25.63
C GLU A 70 -3.68 2.81 -24.22
N PHE A 71 -3.10 2.14 -23.21
CA PHE A 71 -3.41 2.39 -21.81
C PHE A 71 -3.08 3.84 -21.43
N ARG A 72 -1.90 4.37 -21.78
CA ARG A 72 -1.54 5.76 -21.44
C ARG A 72 -2.38 6.82 -22.15
N GLU A 73 -2.92 6.53 -23.35
CA GLU A 73 -3.77 7.47 -24.08
C GLU A 73 -5.23 7.47 -23.60
N ALA A 74 -5.67 6.39 -22.95
CA ALA A 74 -7.04 6.27 -22.45
C ALA A 74 -7.28 7.00 -21.11
N PHE A 75 -6.21 7.40 -20.42
CA PHE A 75 -6.25 8.05 -19.10
C PHE A 75 -5.68 9.47 -19.17
#